data_AF-A0A3D2M939-F1
#
_entry.id   AF-A0A3D2M939-F1
#
_cell.length_a   1.000
_cell.length_b   1.000
_cell.length_c   1.000
_cell.angle_alpha   90.00
_cell.angle_beta   90.00
_cell.angle_gamma   90.00
#
_symmetry.space_group_name_H-M   'P 1'
#
loop_
_entity.id
_entity.type
_entity.pdbx_description
1 polymer ?
#
loop_
_entity_poly.entity_id
_entity_poly.type
_entity_poly.pdbx_seq_one_letter_code
_entity_poly.pdbx_strand_id
1 'polypeptide(L)'
;AWAGFGAAFGPVVLISLLWKHMTRNGALAGMVVGAVTVVVWKEFVGMGLYEIIPGFILASIAIVVFSKIGQGASASMIKRFEDAESEYQGR
;
A
#
# COMPACT_ATOMS: atom_id res chain seq x y z
N ALA A 1 -9.51 15.52 -5.90
CA ALA A 1 -10.32 14.32 -5.62
C ALA A 1 -9.62 13.01 -6.02
N TRP A 2 -8.90 12.95 -7.15
CA TRP A 2 -8.16 11.76 -7.59
C TRP A 2 -6.88 11.46 -6.79
N ALA A 3 -6.35 12.47 -6.08
CA ALA A 3 -5.15 12.33 -5.27
C ALA A 3 -5.30 11.32 -4.12
N GLY A 4 -6.43 11.33 -3.42
CA GLY A 4 -6.72 10.40 -2.33
C GLY A 4 -6.70 8.94 -2.78
N PHE A 5 -7.30 8.67 -3.95
CA PHE A 5 -7.34 7.32 -4.50
C PHE A 5 -5.94 6.84 -4.89
N GLY A 6 -5.17 7.66 -5.62
CA GLY A 6 -3.80 7.32 -6.01
C GLY A 6 -2.87 7.08 -4.82
N ALA A 7 -2.97 7.90 -3.77
CA ALA A 7 -2.18 7.77 -2.56
C ALA A 7 -2.55 6.53 -1.72
N ALA A 8 -3.82 6.15 -1.67
CA ALA A 8 -4.30 5.01 -0.89
C ALA A 8 -4.13 3.66 -1.63
N PHE A 9 -4.48 3.61 -2.91
CA PHE A 9 -4.48 2.36 -3.70
C PHE A 9 -3.16 2.11 -4.45
N GLY A 10 -2.45 3.17 -4.87
CA GLY A 10 -1.18 3.03 -5.60
C GLY A 10 -0.14 2.19 -4.86
N PRO A 11 0.18 2.48 -3.60
CA PRO A 11 1.10 1.69 -2.78
C PRO A 11 0.66 0.25 -2.60
N VAL A 12 -0.64 0.02 -2.38
CA VAL A 12 -1.20 -1.32 -2.18
C VAL A 12 -0.99 -2.16 -3.43
N VAL A 13 -1.35 -1.63 -4.61
CA VAL A 13 -1.19 -2.34 -5.88
C VAL A 13 0.29 -2.63 -6.13
N LEU A 14 1.16 -1.64 -6.03
CA LEU A 14 2.59 -1.81 -6.32
C LEU A 14 3.26 -2.80 -5.36
N ILE A 15 3.03 -2.68 -4.06
CA ILE A 15 3.63 -3.57 -3.07
C ILE A 15 3.04 -4.99 -3.21
N SER A 16 1.76 -5.14 -3.57
CA SER A 16 1.16 -6.47 -3.80
C SER A 16 1.82 -7.25 -4.92
N LEU A 17 2.35 -6.56 -5.94
CA LEU A 17 3.02 -7.16 -7.08
C LEU A 17 4.50 -7.44 -6.81
N LEU A 18 5.14 -6.62 -5.97
CA LEU A 18 6.58 -6.69 -5.73
C LEU A 18 6.96 -7.46 -4.47
N TRP A 19 6.02 -7.69 -3.54
CA TRP A 19 6.33 -8.22 -2.22
C TRP A 19 5.30 -9.23 -1.70
N LYS A 20 5.68 -10.51 -1.71
CA LYS A 20 4.83 -11.62 -1.29
C LYS A 20 4.41 -11.66 0.18
N HIS A 21 5.07 -10.88 1.04
CA HIS A 21 4.74 -10.83 2.48
C HIS A 21 3.77 -9.70 2.84
N MET A 22 3.18 -9.01 1.85
CA MET A 22 2.12 -8.05 2.11
C MET A 22 0.90 -8.75 2.72
N THR A 23 0.35 -8.18 3.79
CA THR A 23 -0.83 -8.73 4.46
C THR A 23 -2.08 -7.91 4.19
N ARG A 24 -3.26 -8.53 4.38
CA ARG A 24 -4.54 -7.81 4.36
C ARG A 24 -4.57 -6.62 5.32
N ASN A 25 -4.06 -6.80 6.54
CA ASN A 25 -4.05 -5.76 7.55
C ASN A 25 -3.08 -4.63 7.19
N GLY A 26 -1.93 -4.97 6.60
CA GLY A 26 -1.00 -3.99 6.04
C GLY A 26 -1.63 -3.18 4.90
N ALA A 27 -2.28 -3.85 3.95
CA ALA A 27 -3.00 -3.18 2.86
C ALA A 27 -4.08 -2.22 3.39
N LEU A 28 -4.90 -2.68 4.34
CA LEU A 28 -5.94 -1.85 4.94
C LEU A 28 -5.37 -0.64 5.68
N ALA A 29 -4.31 -0.84 6.48
CA ALA A 29 -3.63 0.25 7.18
C ALA A 29 -3.06 1.27 6.20
N GLY A 30 -2.44 0.81 5.10
CA GLY A 30 -1.98 1.65 4.00
C GLY A 30 -3.08 2.52 3.40
N MET A 31 -4.21 1.90 3.05
CA MET A 31 -5.35 2.61 2.46
C MET A 31 -5.88 3.71 3.39
N VAL A 32 -6.04 3.40 4.69
CA VAL A 32 -6.52 4.36 5.68
C VAL A 32 -5.51 5.48 5.87
N VAL A 33 -4.22 5.17 6.06
CA VAL A 33 -3.17 6.18 6.24
C VAL A 33 -3.05 7.07 5.01
N GLY A 34 -3.08 6.52 3.80
CA GLY A 34 -3.01 7.30 2.56
C GLY A 34 -4.19 8.25 2.40
N ALA A 35 -5.42 7.76 2.65
CA ALA A 35 -6.63 8.58 2.58
C ALA A 35 -6.63 9.71 3.62
N VAL A 36 -6.31 9.39 4.88
CA VAL A 36 -6.24 10.37 5.98
C VAL A 36 -5.14 11.40 5.70
N THR A 37 -3.97 10.97 5.24
CA THR A 37 -2.85 11.87 4.93
C THR A 37 -3.26 12.88 3.87
N VAL A 38 -3.93 12.48 2.79
CA VAL A 38 -4.36 13.42 1.73
C VAL A 38 -5.34 14.45 2.28
N VAL A 39 -6.31 14.04 3.11
CA VAL A 39 -7.28 14.97 3.71
C VAL A 39 -6.57 15.95 4.65
N VAL A 40 -5.71 15.47 5.55
CA VAL A 40 -5.00 16.31 6.51
C VAL A 40 -4.01 17.25 5.79
N TRP A 41 -3.31 16.76 4.77
CA TRP A 41 -2.33 17.56 4.03
C TRP A 41 -3.00 18.72 3.27
N LYS A 42 -4.16 18.45 2.68
CA LYS A 42 -4.95 19.44 1.96
C LYS A 42 -5.45 20.56 2.87
N GLU A 43 -5.95 20.21 4.05
CA GLU A 43 -6.59 21.16 4.96
C GLU A 43 -5.58 21.95 5.83
N PHE A 44 -4.46 21.34 6.24
CA PHE A 44 -3.59 21.93 7.27
C PHE A 44 -2.20 22.34 6.79
N VAL A 45 -1.67 21.72 5.72
CA VAL A 45 -0.25 21.86 5.39
C VAL A 45 -0.04 22.78 4.19
N GLY A 46 -0.85 22.66 3.13
CA GLY A 46 -0.93 23.66 2.06
C GLY A 46 0.40 24.12 1.45
N MET A 47 1.48 23.32 1.52
CA MET A 47 2.85 23.73 1.15
C MET A 47 3.10 23.79 -0.38
N GLY A 48 2.06 23.79 -1.22
CA GLY A 48 2.18 23.72 -2.69
C GLY A 48 2.70 22.36 -3.22
N LEU A 49 3.06 21.43 -2.33
CA LEU A 49 3.45 20.06 -2.69
C LEU A 49 2.19 19.22 -2.97
N TYR A 50 2.25 18.42 -4.04
CA TYR A 50 1.15 17.57 -4.44
C TYR A 50 0.85 16.49 -3.38
N GLU A 51 -0.37 16.52 -2.84
CA GLU A 51 -0.85 15.71 -1.71
C GLU A 51 -0.66 14.19 -1.90
N ILE A 52 -0.59 13.72 -3.16
CA ILE A 52 -0.32 12.30 -3.46
C ILE A 52 1.03 11.85 -2.90
N ILE A 53 2.06 12.67 -3.02
CA ILE A 53 3.44 12.28 -2.69
C ILE A 53 3.55 11.88 -1.21
N PRO A 54 3.20 12.74 -0.22
CA PRO A 54 3.26 12.36 1.18
C PRO A 54 2.27 11.23 1.52
N GLY A 55 1.07 11.25 0.94
CA GLY A 55 0.08 10.19 1.16
C GLY A 55 0.56 8.82 0.70
N PHE A 56 1.20 8.74 -0.46
CA PHE A 56 1.77 7.53 -1.04
C PHE A 56 2.93 6.99 -0.19
N ILE A 57 3.83 7.87 0.27
CA ILE A 57 4.99 7.48 1.09
C ILE A 57 4.50 6.93 2.44
N LEU A 58 3.62 7.66 3.14
CA LEU A 58 3.12 7.23 4.44
C LEU A 58 2.27 5.96 4.35
N ALA A 59 1.44 5.82 3.31
CA ALA A 59 0.72 4.58 3.04
C ALA A 59 1.67 3.40 2.79
N SER A 60 2.74 3.59 2.01
CA SER A 60 3.75 2.54 1.76
C SER A 60 4.42 2.09 3.06
N ILE A 61 4.81 3.04 3.91
CA ILE A 61 5.41 2.74 5.22
C ILE A 61 4.42 1.96 6.09
N ALA A 62 3.16 2.42 6.16
CA ALA A 62 2.12 1.74 6.93
C ALA A 62 1.92 0.29 6.44
N ILE A 63 1.89 0.05 5.13
CA ILE A 63 1.76 -1.30 4.58
C ILE A 63 2.87 -2.21 5.07
N VAL A 64 4.13 -1.76 4.99
CA VAL A 64 5.29 -2.56 5.39
C VAL A 64 5.29 -2.83 6.89
N VAL A 65 5.04 -1.80 7.69
CA VAL A 65 5.04 -1.87 9.16
C VAL A 65 3.94 -2.80 9.66
N PHE A 66 2.69 -2.59 9.24
CA PHE A 66 1.56 -3.40 9.68
C PHE A 66 1.53 -4.80 9.08
N SER A 67 2.23 -5.03 7.95
CA SER A 67 2.48 -6.40 7.45
C SER A 67 3.50 -7.18 8.28
N LYS A 68 4.41 -6.49 8.98
CA LYS A 68 5.46 -7.11 9.81
C LYS A 68 5.06 -7.28 11.28
N ILE A 69 4.21 -6.39 11.83
CA ILE A 69 3.81 -6.43 13.25
C ILE A 69 2.79 -7.56 13.53
N GLY A 70 2.04 -8.01 12.53
CA GLY A 70 1.04 -9.07 12.67
C GLY A 70 1.57 -10.49 12.46
N GLN A 71 0.65 -11.43 12.22
CA GLN A 71 0.96 -12.85 11.93
C GLN A 71 1.61 -13.10 10.55
N GLY A 72 2.06 -12.03 9.87
CA GLY A 72 2.58 -12.11 8.50
C GLY A 72 1.51 -12.51 7.47
N ALA A 73 1.97 -12.76 6.24
CA ALA A 73 1.10 -13.22 5.16
C ALA A 73 0.76 -14.71 5.35
N SER A 74 -0.51 -15.07 5.17
CA SER A 74 -0.95 -16.47 5.24
C SER A 74 -0.29 -17.31 4.14
N ALA A 75 -0.15 -18.62 4.40
CA ALA A 75 0.37 -19.56 3.41
C ALA A 75 -0.40 -19.51 2.08
N SER A 76 -1.73 -19.28 2.13
CA SER A 76 -2.55 -19.12 0.92
C SER A 76 -2.22 -17.84 0.13
N MET A 77 -1.89 -16.73 0.78
CA MET A 77 -1.49 -15.49 0.11
C MET A 77 -0.11 -15.64 -0.54
N ILE A 78 0.85 -16.23 0.18
CA ILE A 78 2.19 -16.51 -0.35
C ILE A 78 2.09 -17.44 -1.55
N LYS A 79 1.34 -18.55 -1.43
CA LYS A 79 1.13 -19.49 -2.53
C LYS A 79 0.55 -18.80 -3.76
N ARG A 80 -0.45 -17.94 -3.59
CA ARG A 80 -1.07 -17.23 -4.71
C ARG A 80 -0.11 -16.25 -5.40
N PHE A 81 0.80 -15.63 -4.65
CA PHE A 81 1.87 -14.82 -5.23
C PHE A 81 2.83 -15.68 -6.04
N GLU A 82 3.27 -16.82 -5.49
CA GLU A 82 4.20 -17.75 -6.14
C GLU A 82 3.60 -18.40 -7.39
N ASP A 83 2.32 -18.78 -7.35
CA ASP A 83 1.59 -19.30 -8.52
C ASP A 83 1.59 -18.25 -9.64
N ALA A 84 1.28 -16.99 -9.34
CA ALA A 84 1.26 -15.89 -10.32
C ALA A 84 2.66 -15.56 -10.88
N GLU A 85 3.69 -15.60 -10.04
CA GLU A 85 5.09 -15.40 -10.46
C GLU A 85 5.56 -16.53 -11.36
N SER A 86 5.20 -17.78 -11.06
CA SER A 86 5.53 -18.95 -11.89
C SER A 86 4.87 -18.89 -13.27
N GLU A 87 3.63 -18.42 -13.36
CA GLU A 87 2.92 -18.25 -14.63
C GLU A 87 3.54 -17.12 -15.46
N TYR A 88 4.01 -16.04 -14.82
CA TYR A 88 4.71 -14.95 -15.49
C TYR A 88 6.07 -15.38 -16.03
N GLN A 89 6.87 -16.16 -15.27
CA GLN A 89 8.19 -16.65 -15.71
C GLN A 89 8.14 -17.82 -16.68
N GLY A 90 7.04 -18.59 -16.69
CA GLY A 90 6.82 -19.68 -17.63
C GLY A 90 6.41 -19.25 -19.05
N ARG A 91 6.26 -17.94 -19.29
CA ARG A 91 5.94 -17.33 -20.60
C ARG A 91 7.18 -16.67 -21.19
#